data_AF-A0A7Y6M5N1-F1
#
_entry.id   AF-A0A7Y6M5N1-F1
#
_cell.length_a   1.000
_cell.length_b   1.000
_cell.length_c   1.000
_cell.angle_alpha   90.00
_cell.angle_beta   90.00
_cell.angle_gamma   90.00
#
_symmetry.space_group_name_H-M   'P 1'
#
loop_
_entity.id
_entity.type
_entity.pdbx_description
1 polymer ?
#
loop_
_entity_poly.entity_id
_entity_poly.type
_entity_poly.pdbx_seq_one_letter_code
_entity_poly.pdbx_strand_id
1 'polypeptide(L)'
;MRLLTRREPAAFAQPRHRARLFRLISLLLQYPDAELLAARDELGRAAAALPESATRDALVAFTAWYAECEPTRLARAYVETFDLRRRSSLYLTYYLHGDTRRRGMALLTLKQRYRVAGLVPPEGELPDYLPVVCEFAALAGPSTGEAPLRQHRKGLELIRTALHESGSSYSLVLDALCAELPDLSAAERAAVADLAMAGPPAEDVGLAPYGPPAEDVGLAPYGPPAEDVGPAPYGPTPYGAAPCGPPLNETEVRP
;
A
#
# COMPACT_ATOMS: atom_id res chain seq x y z
N MET A 1 24.70 -37.80 -11.74
CA MET A 1 23.41 -37.80 -12.47
C MET A 1 22.55 -36.67 -11.94
N ARG A 2 22.29 -35.62 -12.72
CA ARG A 2 21.25 -34.64 -12.39
C ARG A 2 19.92 -35.23 -12.85
N LEU A 3 19.11 -35.68 -11.90
CA LEU A 3 17.74 -36.07 -12.18
C LEU A 3 16.96 -34.78 -12.48
N LEU A 4 16.33 -34.72 -13.65
CA LEU A 4 15.34 -33.71 -13.96
C LEU A 4 14.17 -33.92 -12.99
N THR A 5 14.13 -33.16 -11.90
CA THR A 5 12.95 -33.10 -11.04
C THR A 5 11.84 -32.48 -11.87
N ARG A 6 10.76 -33.23 -12.07
CA ARG A 6 9.51 -32.69 -12.60
C ARG A 6 9.12 -31.53 -11.69
N ARG A 7 9.09 -30.30 -12.22
CA ARG A 7 8.37 -29.22 -11.54
C ARG A 7 6.94 -29.75 -11.41
N GLU A 8 6.46 -29.94 -10.19
CA GLU A 8 5.07 -30.33 -9.99
C GLU A 8 4.19 -29.39 -10.82
N PRO A 9 3.15 -29.91 -11.51
CA PRO A 9 2.25 -29.03 -12.24
C PRO A 9 1.77 -27.97 -11.25
N ALA A 10 1.99 -26.70 -11.55
CA ALA A 10 1.58 -25.61 -10.67
C ALA A 10 0.11 -25.84 -10.32
N ALA A 11 -0.20 -26.04 -9.05
CA ALA A 11 -1.53 -26.48 -8.59
C ALA A 11 -2.66 -25.54 -9.10
N PHE A 12 -2.29 -24.32 -9.48
CA PHE A 12 -3.13 -23.26 -10.02
C PHE A 12 -2.97 -23.03 -11.54
N ALA A 13 -2.52 -24.02 -12.32
CA ALA A 13 -2.46 -23.92 -13.78
C ALA A 13 -3.85 -23.74 -14.43
N GLN A 14 -4.92 -24.17 -13.76
CA GLN A 14 -6.30 -23.97 -14.22
C GLN A 14 -6.75 -22.53 -13.92
N PRO A 15 -7.25 -21.77 -14.93
CA PRO A 15 -7.66 -20.38 -14.75
C PRO A 15 -8.66 -20.15 -13.61
N ARG A 16 -9.60 -21.08 -13.42
CA ARG A 16 -10.60 -21.02 -12.33
C ARG A 16 -9.99 -21.13 -10.93
N HIS A 17 -8.98 -21.98 -10.73
CA HIS A 17 -8.32 -22.12 -9.43
C HIS A 17 -7.49 -20.89 -9.15
N ARG A 18 -6.81 -20.37 -10.18
CA ARG A 18 -6.01 -19.15 -10.11
C ARG A 18 -6.85 -17.92 -9.77
N ALA A 19 -8.02 -17.77 -10.42
CA ALA A 19 -8.96 -16.70 -10.09
C ALA A 19 -9.49 -16.79 -8.66
N ARG A 20 -9.86 -17.99 -8.20
CA ARG A 20 -10.30 -18.21 -6.80
C ARG A 20 -9.22 -17.85 -5.79
N LEU A 21 -7.98 -18.25 -6.06
CA LEU A 21 -6.84 -17.91 -5.22
C LEU A 21 -6.66 -16.38 -5.10
N PHE A 22 -6.57 -15.67 -6.22
CA PHE A 22 -6.36 -14.22 -6.19
C PHE A 22 -7.53 -13.47 -5.55
N ARG A 23 -8.77 -13.93 -5.76
CA ARG A 23 -9.95 -13.37 -5.08
C ARG A 23 -9.89 -13.60 -3.56
N LEU A 24 -9.48 -14.79 -3.13
CA LEU A 24 -9.30 -15.06 -1.70
C LEU A 24 -8.19 -14.20 -1.10
N ILE A 25 -7.02 -14.11 -1.73
CA ILE A 25 -5.92 -13.24 -1.29
C ILE A 25 -6.37 -11.78 -1.20
N SER A 26 -7.14 -11.31 -2.19
CA SER A 26 -7.72 -9.95 -2.17
C SER A 26 -8.54 -9.71 -0.90
N LEU A 27 -9.44 -10.62 -0.54
CA LEU A 27 -10.27 -10.51 0.67
C LEU A 27 -9.44 -10.60 1.96
N LEU A 28 -8.48 -11.51 2.03
CA LEU A 28 -7.67 -11.72 3.24
C LEU A 28 -6.71 -10.56 3.55
N LEU A 29 -6.43 -9.70 2.57
CA LEU A 29 -5.58 -8.51 2.71
C LEU A 29 -6.37 -7.22 2.95
N GLN A 30 -7.70 -7.29 3.00
CA GLN A 30 -8.53 -6.14 3.35
C GLN A 30 -8.63 -5.95 4.87
N TYR A 31 -8.96 -4.73 5.26
CA TYR A 31 -9.21 -4.40 6.66
C TYR A 31 -10.35 -5.27 7.20
N PRO A 32 -10.23 -5.89 8.40
CA PRO A 32 -11.21 -6.82 8.95
C PRO A 32 -12.48 -6.10 9.45
N ASP A 33 -13.30 -5.62 8.53
CA ASP A 33 -14.57 -4.98 8.80
C ASP A 33 -15.67 -5.98 9.20
N ALA A 34 -16.87 -5.48 9.52
CA ALA A 34 -17.98 -6.32 9.96
C ALA A 34 -18.38 -7.38 8.92
N GLU A 35 -18.24 -7.11 7.62
CA GLU A 35 -18.61 -8.02 6.55
C GLU A 35 -17.61 -9.19 6.46
N LEU A 36 -16.31 -8.89 6.44
CA LEU A 36 -15.27 -9.91 6.42
C LEU A 36 -15.24 -10.74 7.71
N LEU A 37 -15.51 -10.10 8.85
CA LEU A 37 -15.63 -10.79 10.14
C LEU A 37 -16.83 -11.76 10.15
N ALA A 38 -17.96 -11.39 9.54
CA ALA A 38 -19.10 -12.29 9.39
C ALA A 38 -18.82 -13.44 8.42
N ALA A 39 -17.94 -13.23 7.43
CA ALA A 39 -17.59 -14.21 6.41
C ALA A 39 -16.45 -15.18 6.80
N ARG A 40 -15.94 -15.15 8.05
CA ARG A 40 -14.79 -15.97 8.52
C ARG A 40 -14.88 -17.45 8.12
N ASP A 41 -16.00 -18.09 8.40
CA ASP A 41 -16.19 -19.50 8.09
C ASP A 41 -16.20 -19.77 6.58
N GLU A 42 -16.73 -18.83 5.80
CA GLU A 42 -16.73 -18.93 4.33
C GLU A 42 -15.33 -18.77 3.76
N LEU A 43 -14.53 -17.83 4.29
CA LEU A 43 -13.13 -17.65 3.92
C LEU A 43 -12.32 -18.92 4.20
N GLY A 44 -12.53 -19.55 5.36
CA GLY A 44 -11.88 -20.82 5.72
C GLY A 44 -12.26 -21.97 4.78
N ARG A 45 -13.56 -22.11 4.46
CA ARG A 45 -14.02 -23.10 3.47
C ARG A 45 -13.46 -22.84 2.07
N ALA A 46 -13.40 -21.58 1.65
CA ALA A 46 -12.83 -21.18 0.37
C ALA A 46 -11.34 -21.53 0.27
N ALA A 47 -10.57 -21.30 1.34
CA ALA A 47 -9.17 -21.71 1.43
C ALA A 47 -9.02 -23.24 1.33
N ALA A 48 -9.80 -24.00 2.09
CA ALA A 48 -9.75 -25.46 2.11
C ALA A 48 -10.12 -26.10 0.75
N ALA A 49 -10.98 -25.44 -0.03
CA ALA A 49 -11.43 -25.88 -1.35
C ALA A 49 -10.43 -25.59 -2.50
N LEU A 50 -9.32 -24.91 -2.22
CA LEU A 50 -8.24 -24.77 -3.19
C LEU A 50 -7.52 -26.12 -3.40
N PRO A 51 -6.85 -26.32 -4.55
CA PRO A 51 -6.05 -27.51 -4.80
C PRO A 51 -4.95 -27.70 -3.74
N GLU A 52 -4.70 -28.95 -3.36
CA GLU A 52 -3.63 -29.32 -2.43
C GLU A 52 -2.28 -28.76 -2.90
N SER A 53 -1.67 -27.95 -2.05
CA SER A 53 -0.43 -27.22 -2.33
C SER A 53 0.04 -26.51 -1.06
N ALA A 54 1.32 -26.15 -0.98
CA ALA A 54 1.84 -25.31 0.09
C ALA A 54 1.11 -23.94 0.15
N THR A 55 0.71 -23.39 -1.01
CA THR A 55 -0.10 -22.17 -1.14
C THR A 55 -1.45 -22.33 -0.42
N ARG A 56 -2.16 -23.44 -0.66
CA ARG A 56 -3.41 -23.74 0.06
C ARG A 56 -3.16 -23.83 1.57
N ASP A 57 -2.15 -24.58 1.98
CA ASP A 57 -1.90 -24.84 3.40
C ASP A 57 -1.58 -23.56 4.17
N ALA A 58 -0.83 -22.63 3.56
CA ALA A 58 -0.57 -21.30 4.13
C ALA A 58 -1.87 -20.49 4.33
N LEU A 59 -2.78 -20.51 3.35
CA LEU A 59 -4.06 -19.80 3.45
C LEU A 59 -5.03 -20.46 4.44
N VAL A 60 -5.01 -21.80 4.55
CA VAL A 60 -5.77 -22.53 5.57
C VAL A 60 -5.26 -22.16 6.97
N ALA A 61 -3.93 -22.13 7.17
CA ALA A 61 -3.35 -21.71 8.44
C ALA A 61 -3.70 -20.25 8.79
N PHE A 62 -3.64 -19.33 7.82
CA PHE A 62 -4.06 -17.95 8.02
C PHE A 62 -5.54 -17.83 8.40
N THR A 63 -6.43 -18.51 7.66
CA THR A 63 -7.88 -18.42 7.90
C THR A 63 -8.29 -19.05 9.23
N ALA A 64 -7.59 -20.09 9.70
CA ALA A 64 -7.76 -20.62 11.06
C ALA A 64 -7.38 -19.59 12.13
N TRP A 65 -6.19 -18.98 12.01
CA TRP A 65 -5.77 -17.90 12.90
C TRP A 65 -6.75 -16.71 12.89
N TYR A 66 -7.19 -16.31 11.70
CA TYR A 66 -8.13 -15.20 11.51
C TYR A 66 -9.49 -15.50 12.15
N ALA A 67 -9.97 -16.75 12.08
CA ALA A 67 -11.22 -17.17 12.69
C ALA A 67 -11.18 -17.16 14.23
N GLU A 68 -10.05 -17.54 14.83
CA GLU A 68 -9.88 -17.60 16.29
C GLU A 68 -9.56 -16.24 16.94
N CYS A 69 -9.02 -15.30 16.17
CA CYS A 69 -8.59 -14.02 16.71
C CYS A 69 -9.77 -13.07 16.99
N GLU A 70 -9.75 -12.40 18.13
CA GLU A 70 -10.77 -11.43 18.52
C GLU A 70 -10.80 -10.23 17.55
N PRO A 71 -11.98 -9.72 17.15
CA PRO A 71 -12.10 -8.66 16.13
C PRO A 71 -11.24 -7.41 16.37
N THR A 72 -11.21 -6.90 17.60
CA THR A 72 -10.42 -5.71 17.95
C THR A 72 -8.92 -5.99 17.82
N ARG A 73 -8.47 -7.18 18.20
CA ARG A 73 -7.08 -7.63 17.98
C ARG A 73 -6.73 -7.76 16.51
N LEU A 74 -7.64 -8.26 15.66
CA LEU A 74 -7.41 -8.30 14.21
C LEU A 74 -7.29 -6.90 13.60
N ALA A 75 -8.22 -6.00 13.93
CA ALA A 75 -8.19 -4.62 13.46
C ALA A 75 -6.88 -3.94 13.85
N ARG A 76 -6.46 -4.11 15.11
CA ARG A 76 -5.18 -3.61 15.60
C ARG A 76 -4.00 -4.22 14.85
N ALA A 77 -3.97 -5.54 14.70
CA ALA A 77 -2.91 -6.24 13.99
C ALA A 77 -2.80 -5.77 12.52
N TYR A 78 -3.93 -5.51 11.86
CA TYR A 78 -3.97 -4.96 10.52
C TYR A 78 -3.33 -3.56 10.47
N VAL A 79 -3.81 -2.62 11.30
CA VAL A 79 -3.32 -1.23 11.34
C VAL A 79 -1.83 -1.19 11.69
N GLU A 80 -1.40 -1.95 12.70
CA GLU A 80 0.02 -2.04 13.10
C GLU A 80 0.90 -2.66 12.01
N THR A 81 0.34 -3.51 11.15
CA THR A 81 1.07 -4.19 10.07
C THR A 81 1.12 -3.33 8.81
N PHE A 82 0.01 -2.77 8.34
CA PHE A 82 -0.09 -2.18 7.00
C PHE A 82 -0.15 -0.65 6.99
N ASP A 83 -0.79 -0.03 7.98
CA ASP A 83 -1.07 1.41 7.96
C ASP A 83 0.03 2.21 8.67
N LEU A 84 0.55 1.69 9.79
CA LEU A 84 1.57 2.39 10.59
C LEU A 84 3.00 2.11 10.11
N ARG A 85 3.21 1.07 9.29
CA ARG A 85 4.54 0.64 8.85
C ARG A 85 4.71 0.83 7.35
N ARG A 86 5.50 1.85 6.98
CA ARG A 86 5.86 2.12 5.57
C ARG A 86 6.47 0.91 4.85
N ARG A 87 7.22 0.05 5.56
CA ARG A 87 7.90 -1.12 4.96
C ARG A 87 6.95 -2.23 4.52
N SER A 88 5.72 -2.28 5.05
CA SER A 88 4.71 -3.29 4.73
C SER A 88 3.44 -2.71 4.11
N SER A 89 3.44 -1.42 3.74
CA SER A 89 2.32 -0.77 3.04
C SER A 89 1.82 -1.58 1.84
N LEU A 90 0.50 -1.67 1.65
CA LEU A 90 -0.11 -2.45 0.56
C LEU A 90 -0.21 -1.69 -0.78
N TYR A 91 0.40 -0.51 -0.92
CA TYR A 91 0.37 0.27 -2.16
C TYR A 91 1.60 -0.01 -3.03
N LEU A 92 1.42 -0.73 -4.13
CA LEU A 92 2.53 -1.31 -4.89
C LEU A 92 3.44 -0.28 -5.58
N THR A 93 2.90 0.86 -5.99
CA THR A 93 3.69 1.90 -6.68
C THR A 93 4.59 2.66 -5.72
N TYR A 94 4.27 2.67 -4.42
CA TYR A 94 5.06 3.30 -3.38
C TYR A 94 6.49 2.75 -3.36
N TYR A 95 6.69 1.44 -3.42
CA TYR A 95 8.05 0.85 -3.34
C TYR A 95 8.99 1.28 -4.46
N LEU A 96 8.47 1.53 -5.67
CA LEU A 96 9.30 1.87 -6.84
C LEU A 96 9.46 3.38 -7.02
N HIS A 97 8.50 4.17 -6.53
CA HIS A 97 8.42 5.60 -6.85
C HIS A 97 8.29 6.51 -5.63
N GLY A 98 8.08 5.95 -4.44
CA GLY A 98 7.73 6.66 -3.21
C GLY A 98 6.65 7.70 -3.46
N ASP A 99 6.70 8.82 -2.74
CA ASP A 99 5.72 9.91 -2.89
C ASP A 99 6.18 10.96 -3.90
N THR A 100 6.62 10.50 -5.07
CA THR A 100 7.08 11.37 -6.16
C THR A 100 6.01 11.57 -7.24
N ARG A 101 6.16 12.59 -8.08
CA ARG A 101 5.38 12.74 -9.33
C ARG A 101 5.35 11.47 -10.20
N ARG A 102 6.39 10.63 -10.16
CA ARG A 102 6.45 9.37 -10.93
C ARG A 102 5.40 8.36 -10.42
N ARG A 103 5.06 8.39 -9.13
CA ARG A 103 3.97 7.59 -8.56
C ARG A 103 2.64 7.97 -9.19
N GLY A 104 2.35 9.26 -9.34
CA GLY A 104 1.14 9.73 -10.02
C GLY A 104 0.97 9.15 -11.43
N MET A 105 2.04 9.13 -12.23
CA MET A 105 2.01 8.52 -13.57
C MET A 105 1.82 7.00 -13.56
N ALA A 106 2.39 6.30 -12.58
CA ALA A 106 2.19 4.87 -12.41
C ALA A 106 0.73 4.54 -12.05
N LEU A 107 0.11 5.33 -11.17
CA LEU A 107 -1.31 5.20 -10.82
C LEU A 107 -2.23 5.42 -12.03
N LEU A 108 -1.96 6.43 -12.85
CA LEU A 108 -2.71 6.69 -14.09
C LEU A 108 -2.58 5.53 -15.08
N THR A 109 -1.37 4.99 -15.23
CA THR A 109 -1.10 3.83 -16.09
C THR A 109 -1.90 2.61 -15.63
N LEU A 110 -1.96 2.36 -14.32
CA LEU A 110 -2.70 1.24 -13.76
C LEU A 110 -4.23 1.43 -13.91
N LYS A 111 -4.75 2.64 -13.68
CA LYS A 111 -6.16 2.98 -13.99
C LYS A 111 -6.51 2.73 -15.44
N GLN A 112 -5.62 3.07 -16.37
CA GLN A 112 -5.85 2.81 -17.80
C GLN A 112 -5.88 1.31 -18.10
N ARG A 113 -5.03 0.50 -17.46
CA ARG A 113 -5.06 -0.96 -17.59
C ARG A 113 -6.39 -1.56 -17.12
N TYR A 114 -6.94 -1.08 -16.01
CA TYR A 114 -8.29 -1.49 -15.56
C TYR A 114 -9.35 -1.20 -16.62
N ARG A 115 -9.37 0.04 -17.14
CA ARG A 115 -10.35 0.46 -18.15
C ARG A 115 -10.26 -0.34 -19.45
N VAL A 116 -9.04 -0.62 -19.93
CA VAL A 116 -8.83 -1.44 -21.14
C VAL A 116 -9.37 -2.86 -20.96
N ALA A 117 -9.35 -3.39 -19.74
CA ALA A 117 -9.96 -4.67 -19.41
C ALA A 117 -11.48 -4.59 -19.13
N GLY A 118 -12.10 -3.42 -19.29
CA GLY A 118 -13.53 -3.21 -18.97
C GLY A 118 -13.84 -3.14 -17.48
N LEU A 119 -12.84 -2.89 -16.63
CA LEU A 119 -12.97 -2.86 -15.18
C LEU A 119 -12.73 -1.44 -14.64
N VAL A 120 -13.37 -1.14 -13.52
CA VAL A 120 -13.22 0.14 -12.81
C VAL A 120 -12.82 -0.16 -11.38
N PRO A 121 -11.71 0.43 -10.86
CA PRO A 121 -11.35 0.24 -9.45
C PRO A 121 -12.40 0.89 -8.53
N PRO A 122 -12.56 0.39 -7.28
CA PRO A 122 -13.49 0.96 -6.32
C PRO A 122 -13.27 2.46 -6.09
N GLU A 123 -14.35 3.19 -5.84
CA GLU A 123 -14.26 4.58 -5.41
C GLU A 123 -13.64 4.67 -4.01
N GLY A 124 -12.76 5.65 -3.79
CA GLY A 124 -12.07 5.84 -2.50
C GLY A 124 -10.75 5.06 -2.36
N GLU A 125 -10.53 4.01 -3.16
CA GLU A 125 -9.29 3.23 -3.14
C GLU A 125 -8.31 3.64 -4.25
N LEU A 126 -7.01 3.62 -3.94
CA LEU A 126 -5.99 3.82 -4.96
C LEU A 126 -5.90 2.58 -5.86
N PRO A 127 -5.64 2.77 -7.17
CA PRO A 127 -5.58 1.68 -8.13
C PRO A 127 -4.44 0.69 -7.83
N ASP A 128 -3.42 1.06 -7.06
CA ASP A 128 -2.29 0.19 -6.74
C ASP A 128 -2.39 -0.50 -5.37
N TYR A 129 -3.54 -0.37 -4.71
CA TYR A 129 -3.82 -1.12 -3.49
C TYR A 129 -3.84 -2.62 -3.79
N LEU A 130 -3.00 -3.41 -3.08
CA LEU A 130 -2.76 -4.81 -3.42
C LEU A 130 -4.04 -5.66 -3.50
N PRO A 131 -5.02 -5.56 -2.59
CA PRO A 131 -6.32 -6.23 -2.76
C PRO A 131 -7.02 -5.94 -4.08
N VAL A 132 -7.04 -4.68 -4.53
CA VAL A 132 -7.64 -4.28 -5.81
C VAL A 132 -6.86 -4.88 -6.99
N VAL A 133 -5.52 -4.92 -6.89
CA VAL A 133 -4.67 -5.55 -7.90
C VAL A 133 -4.86 -7.07 -7.96
N CYS A 134 -5.05 -7.74 -6.81
CA CYS A 134 -5.37 -9.16 -6.75
C CYS A 134 -6.76 -9.46 -7.32
N GLU A 135 -7.77 -8.64 -7.02
CA GLU A 135 -9.09 -8.78 -7.61
C GLU A 135 -9.04 -8.60 -9.14
N PHE A 136 -8.29 -7.62 -9.61
CA PHE A 136 -8.03 -7.46 -11.05
C PHE A 136 -7.36 -8.68 -11.67
N ALA A 137 -6.38 -9.29 -10.99
CA ALA A 137 -5.76 -10.52 -11.45
C ALA A 137 -6.76 -11.67 -11.57
N ALA A 138 -7.71 -11.76 -10.64
CA ALA A 138 -8.77 -12.76 -10.67
C ALA A 138 -9.74 -12.56 -11.86
N LEU A 139 -10.06 -11.32 -12.20
CA LEU A 139 -11.05 -10.96 -13.23
C LEU A 139 -10.46 -10.92 -14.64
N ALA A 140 -9.27 -10.31 -14.81
CA ALA A 140 -8.63 -10.09 -16.11
C ALA A 140 -7.64 -11.21 -16.51
N GLY A 141 -7.46 -12.21 -15.63
CA GLY A 141 -6.74 -13.44 -15.94
C GLY A 141 -5.21 -13.34 -16.01
N PRO A 142 -4.53 -14.45 -16.37
CA PRO A 142 -3.08 -14.57 -16.13
C PRO A 142 -2.17 -13.67 -16.96
N SER A 143 -2.63 -13.23 -18.12
CA SER A 143 -1.88 -12.32 -18.99
C SER A 143 -1.98 -10.88 -18.49
N THR A 144 -3.14 -10.26 -18.66
CA THR A 144 -3.36 -8.84 -18.37
C THR A 144 -3.51 -8.57 -16.88
N GLY A 145 -4.29 -9.40 -16.18
CA GLY A 145 -4.63 -9.21 -14.77
C GLY A 145 -3.44 -9.33 -13.83
N GLU A 146 -2.57 -10.31 -14.05
CA GLU A 146 -1.39 -10.53 -13.21
C GLU A 146 -0.17 -9.67 -13.60
N ALA A 147 -0.22 -8.96 -14.73
CA ALA A 147 0.91 -8.15 -15.19
C ALA A 147 1.36 -7.09 -14.16
N PRO A 148 0.47 -6.37 -13.45
CA PRO A 148 0.89 -5.47 -12.37
C PRO A 148 1.58 -6.20 -11.21
N LEU A 149 1.10 -7.38 -10.79
CA LEU A 149 1.74 -8.17 -9.74
C LEU A 149 3.17 -8.57 -10.12
N ARG A 150 3.38 -8.97 -11.37
CA ARG A 150 4.73 -9.27 -11.90
C ARG A 150 5.60 -8.03 -11.98
N GLN A 151 5.07 -6.91 -12.46
CA GLN A 151 5.79 -5.64 -12.56
C GLN A 151 6.24 -5.12 -11.18
N HIS A 152 5.44 -5.35 -10.14
CA HIS A 152 5.71 -4.92 -8.77
C HIS A 152 6.26 -6.04 -7.88
N ARG A 153 6.77 -7.14 -8.46
CA ARG A 153 7.27 -8.32 -7.73
C ARG A 153 8.29 -7.99 -6.65
N LYS A 154 9.18 -7.01 -6.90
CA LYS A 154 10.18 -6.54 -5.93
C LYS A 154 9.54 -5.90 -4.70
N GLY A 155 8.51 -5.08 -4.89
CA GLY A 155 7.76 -4.49 -3.77
C GLY A 155 7.04 -5.55 -2.94
N LEU A 156 6.45 -6.55 -3.60
CA LEU A 156 5.84 -7.70 -2.91
C LEU A 156 6.84 -8.46 -2.03
N GLU A 157 8.09 -8.65 -2.50
CA GLU A 157 9.14 -9.27 -1.68
C GLU A 157 9.55 -8.41 -0.48
N LEU A 158 9.56 -7.09 -0.61
CA LEU A 158 9.83 -6.19 0.51
C LEU A 158 8.75 -6.27 1.57
N ILE A 159 7.48 -6.26 1.17
CA ILE A 159 6.34 -6.47 2.08
C ILE A 159 6.51 -7.83 2.76
N ARG A 160 6.68 -8.90 1.98
CA ARG A 160 6.82 -10.27 2.49
C ARG A 160 7.95 -10.40 3.52
N THR A 161 9.11 -9.82 3.23
CA THR A 161 10.26 -9.82 4.15
C THR A 161 9.92 -9.07 5.44
N ALA A 162 9.30 -7.90 5.37
CA ALA A 162 8.91 -7.13 6.54
C ALA A 162 7.86 -7.85 7.41
N LEU A 163 6.95 -8.61 6.79
CA LEU A 163 5.96 -9.43 7.51
C LEU A 163 6.63 -10.60 8.25
N HIS A 164 7.60 -11.27 7.63
CA HIS A 164 8.39 -12.31 8.29
C HIS A 164 9.25 -11.77 9.43
N GLU A 165 9.94 -10.64 9.23
CA GLU A 165 10.76 -9.98 10.26
C GLU A 165 9.94 -9.56 11.49
N SER A 166 8.67 -9.20 11.29
CA SER A 166 7.75 -8.82 12.39
C SER A 166 6.98 -9.98 12.99
N GLY A 167 7.09 -11.20 12.44
CA GLY A 167 6.32 -12.36 12.88
C GLY A 167 4.81 -12.22 12.64
N SER A 168 4.41 -11.42 11.64
CA SER A 168 2.99 -11.19 11.34
C SER A 168 2.37 -12.39 10.62
N SER A 169 1.20 -12.86 11.07
CA SER A 169 0.45 -13.94 10.41
C SER A 169 0.13 -13.63 8.95
N TYR A 170 0.05 -12.35 8.58
CA TYR A 170 -0.15 -11.94 7.18
C TYR A 170 0.99 -12.38 6.25
N SER A 171 2.17 -12.77 6.76
CA SER A 171 3.25 -13.34 5.95
C SER A 171 2.78 -14.57 5.17
N LEU A 172 1.88 -15.38 5.75
CA LEU A 172 1.30 -16.56 5.10
C LEU A 172 0.53 -16.21 3.82
N VAL A 173 -0.19 -15.09 3.82
CA VAL A 173 -0.94 -14.62 2.66
C VAL A 173 0.01 -14.12 1.57
N LEU A 174 1.08 -13.41 1.94
CA LEU A 174 2.09 -12.93 0.99
C LEU A 174 2.97 -14.06 0.46
N ASP A 175 3.23 -15.10 1.26
CA ASP A 175 3.91 -16.32 0.82
C ASP A 175 3.09 -17.04 -0.24
N ALA A 176 1.79 -17.24 0.01
CA ALA A 176 0.87 -17.82 -0.95
C ALA A 176 0.80 -17.00 -2.25
N LEU A 177 0.73 -15.67 -2.16
CA LEU A 177 0.75 -14.80 -3.34
C LEU A 177 2.06 -14.94 -4.14
N CYS A 178 3.20 -14.86 -3.45
CA CYS A 178 4.52 -14.83 -4.07
C CYS A 178 4.92 -16.20 -4.66
N ALA A 179 4.45 -17.30 -4.09
CA ALA A 179 4.67 -18.65 -4.59
C ALA A 179 4.05 -18.88 -5.98
N GLU A 180 2.97 -18.15 -6.30
CA GLU A 180 2.27 -18.26 -7.58
C GLU A 180 2.75 -17.26 -8.63
N LEU A 181 3.70 -16.39 -8.29
CA LEU A 181 4.34 -15.48 -9.22
C LEU A 181 5.69 -16.04 -9.68
N PRO A 182 6.22 -15.63 -10.84
CA PRO A 182 7.55 -16.02 -11.27
C PRO A 182 8.62 -15.73 -10.20
N ASP A 183 9.56 -16.66 -10.05
CA ASP A 183 10.70 -16.50 -9.18
C ASP A 183 11.55 -15.31 -9.62
N LEU A 184 12.07 -14.55 -8.65
CA LEU A 184 13.06 -13.53 -8.93
C LEU A 184 14.36 -14.17 -9.42
N SER A 185 15.01 -13.54 -10.40
CA SER A 185 16.40 -13.81 -10.74
C SER A 185 17.34 -13.40 -9.60
N ALA A 186 18.60 -13.84 -9.65
CA ALA A 186 19.62 -13.44 -8.68
C ALA A 186 19.86 -11.92 -8.68
N ALA A 187 19.85 -11.30 -9.87
CA ALA A 187 19.98 -9.85 -10.03
C ALA A 187 18.78 -9.10 -9.42
N GLU A 188 17.57 -9.63 -9.57
CA GLU A 188 16.39 -9.02 -8.96
C GLU A 188 16.39 -9.16 -7.44
N ARG A 189 16.85 -10.28 -6.88
CA ARG A 189 17.04 -10.44 -5.43
C ARG A 189 18.06 -9.44 -4.88
N ALA A 190 19.19 -9.24 -5.56
CA ALA A 190 20.16 -8.23 -5.19
C ALA A 190 19.53 -6.82 -5.18
N ALA A 191 18.79 -6.47 -6.24
CA ALA A 191 18.09 -5.19 -6.32
C ALA A 191 17.00 -5.01 -5.24
N VAL A 192 16.36 -6.09 -4.77
CA VAL A 192 15.43 -6.04 -3.63
C VAL A 192 16.19 -5.71 -2.34
N ALA A 193 17.36 -6.34 -2.11
CA ALA A 193 18.20 -6.04 -0.95
C ALA A 193 18.67 -4.57 -0.95
N ASP A 194 19.09 -4.05 -2.11
CA ASP A 194 19.47 -2.65 -2.27
C ASP A 194 18.29 -1.70 -1.96
N LEU A 195 17.10 -2.02 -2.48
CA LEU A 195 15.88 -1.23 -2.24
C LEU A 195 15.43 -1.29 -0.77
N ALA A 196 15.63 -2.42 -0.09
CA ALA A 196 15.34 -2.56 1.33
C ALA A 196 16.22 -1.63 2.19
N MET A 197 17.48 -1.45 1.80
CA MET A 197 18.44 -0.57 2.48
C MET A 197 18.20 0.91 2.16
N ALA A 198 17.92 1.23 0.89
CA ALA A 198 17.70 2.61 0.45
C ALA A 198 16.32 3.16 0.83
N GLY A 199 15.32 2.28 0.96
CA GLY A 199 13.92 2.65 1.06
C GLY A 199 13.35 3.19 -0.27
N PRO A 200 12.03 3.49 -0.32
CA PRO A 200 11.41 4.10 -1.49
C PRO A 200 11.99 5.49 -1.81
N PRO A 201 12.07 5.89 -3.09
CA PRO A 201 12.55 7.22 -3.47
C PRO A 201 11.72 8.34 -2.81
N ALA A 202 12.37 9.31 -2.16
CA ALA A 202 11.71 10.52 -1.70
C ALA A 202 11.77 11.61 -2.78
N GLU A 203 10.73 12.44 -2.90
CA GLU A 203 10.81 13.68 -3.69
C GLU A 203 11.55 14.74 -2.84
N ASP A 204 12.54 15.42 -3.43
CA ASP A 204 13.19 16.58 -2.81
C ASP A 204 12.19 17.75 -2.76
N VAL A 205 11.32 17.76 -1.76
CA VAL A 205 10.42 18.89 -1.51
C VAL A 205 11.22 20.08 -1.00
N GLY A 206 11.43 21.08 -1.88
CA GLY A 206 11.81 22.45 -1.49
C GLY A 206 13.22 22.97 -1.80
N LEU A 207 14.05 22.27 -2.60
CA LEU A 207 15.40 22.75 -2.94
C LEU A 207 15.51 23.49 -4.29
N ALA A 208 14.46 23.50 -5.10
CA ALA A 208 14.41 24.38 -6.27
C ALA A 208 13.79 25.72 -5.84
N PRO A 209 14.53 26.84 -5.94
CA PRO A 209 13.92 28.16 -5.80
C PRO A 209 12.79 28.26 -6.83
N TYR A 210 11.57 28.49 -6.37
CA TYR A 210 10.47 28.81 -7.27
C TYR A 210 10.67 30.27 -7.70
N GLY A 211 11.42 30.47 -8.77
CA GLY A 211 11.62 31.78 -9.39
C GLY A 211 12.92 31.82 -10.19
N PRO A 212 12.94 32.47 -11.37
CA PRO A 212 14.21 32.80 -12.01
C PRO A 212 15.07 33.61 -11.03
N PRO A 213 16.41 33.45 -11.02
CA PRO A 213 17.29 34.30 -10.24
C PRO A 213 16.93 35.76 -10.50
N ALA A 214 16.83 36.56 -9.45
CA ALA A 214 16.46 37.98 -9.50
C ALA A 214 17.48 38.88 -10.23
N GLU A 215 18.32 38.30 -11.09
CA GLU A 215 19.39 39.01 -11.79
C GLU A 215 19.06 39.28 -13.26
N ASP A 216 17.92 38.80 -13.78
CA ASP A 216 17.59 38.99 -15.21
C ASP A 216 16.14 39.38 -15.50
N VAL A 217 15.44 39.97 -14.52
CA VAL A 217 14.20 40.69 -14.79
C VAL A 217 14.54 42.17 -14.88
N GLY A 218 14.82 42.62 -16.11
CA GLY A 218 14.94 44.04 -16.46
C GLY A 218 13.61 44.78 -16.30
N LEU A 219 13.12 44.90 -15.06
CA LEU A 219 12.05 45.82 -14.73
C LEU A 219 12.67 47.21 -14.58
N ALA A 220 12.46 48.04 -15.59
CA ALA A 220 12.71 49.47 -15.50
C ALA A 220 11.94 50.06 -14.30
N PRO A 221 12.54 50.97 -13.51
CA PRO A 221 11.84 51.59 -12.39
C PRO A 221 10.85 52.62 -12.95
N TYR A 222 9.56 52.30 -12.92
CA TYR A 222 8.51 53.32 -13.08
C TYR A 222 7.88 53.57 -11.72
N GLY A 223 8.42 54.56 -11.01
CA GLY A 223 7.78 55.18 -9.85
C GLY A 223 7.95 56.70 -9.98
N PRO A 224 6.85 57.49 -10.07
CA PRO A 224 6.95 58.93 -9.88
C PRO A 224 7.14 59.27 -8.39
N PRO A 225 7.74 60.43 -8.06
CA PRO A 225 8.11 60.77 -6.69
C PRO A 225 6.90 61.13 -5.82
N ALA A 226 7.11 61.00 -4.52
CA ALA A 226 6.14 61.10 -3.45
C ALA A 226 5.56 62.52 -3.24
N GLU A 227 4.27 62.59 -2.90
CA GLU A 227 3.66 63.69 -2.15
C GLU A 227 3.01 63.16 -0.86
N ASP A 228 3.72 63.44 0.24
CA ASP A 228 3.27 63.90 1.55
C ASP A 228 1.81 63.65 1.99
N VAL A 229 1.60 62.69 2.90
CA VAL A 229 0.54 62.76 3.93
C VAL A 229 1.09 62.18 5.24
N GLY A 230 1.01 63.00 6.30
CA GLY A 230 1.60 62.83 7.61
C GLY A 230 0.99 61.76 8.55
N PRO A 231 1.25 61.84 9.88
CA PRO A 231 1.97 60.77 10.56
C PRO A 231 1.15 59.95 11.58
N ALA A 232 1.55 58.66 11.71
CA ALA A 232 1.80 57.84 12.92
C ALA A 232 0.76 57.80 14.07
N PRO A 233 0.91 56.99 15.16
CA PRO A 233 1.87 55.92 15.45
C PRO A 233 1.18 54.62 15.96
N TYR A 234 1.92 53.52 16.15
CA TYR A 234 2.02 52.78 17.42
C TYR A 234 2.82 51.48 17.26
N GLY A 235 3.99 51.45 17.92
CA GLY A 235 4.31 50.55 19.04
C GLY A 235 4.49 49.04 18.80
N PRO A 236 5.36 48.37 19.59
CA PRO A 236 6.04 47.14 19.19
C PRO A 236 5.37 45.82 19.66
N THR A 237 5.92 44.74 19.10
CA THR A 237 5.85 43.27 19.38
C THR A 237 5.89 42.89 20.89
N PRO A 238 5.77 41.61 21.34
CA PRO A 238 5.85 40.33 20.61
C PRO A 238 4.85 39.21 21.02
N TYR A 239 4.88 38.12 20.25
CA TYR A 239 4.30 36.82 20.58
C TYR A 239 5.00 36.19 21.80
N GLY A 240 4.22 35.67 22.75
CA GLY A 240 4.71 34.89 23.89
C GLY A 240 3.78 33.72 24.22
N ALA A 241 4.36 32.52 24.10
CA ALA A 241 4.07 31.28 24.83
C ALA A 241 2.69 30.58 24.67
N ALA A 242 2.81 29.29 24.36
CA ALA A 242 1.77 28.25 24.30
C ALA A 242 1.34 27.76 25.72
N PRO A 243 0.78 26.54 25.86
CA PRO A 243 -0.63 26.17 25.78
C PRO A 243 -1.18 25.76 27.16
N CYS A 244 -2.50 25.59 27.31
CA CYS A 244 -3.05 24.87 28.46
C CYS A 244 -4.27 24.03 28.08
N GLY A 245 -4.24 22.76 28.48
CA GLY A 245 -5.32 21.79 28.30
C GLY A 245 -6.54 22.08 29.17
N PRO A 246 -7.61 21.27 29.04
CA PRO A 246 -8.86 21.53 29.73
C PRO A 246 -8.86 20.91 31.14
N PRO A 247 -9.45 21.58 32.14
CA PRO A 247 -9.78 20.93 33.40
C PRO A 247 -11.17 20.28 33.36
N LEU A 248 -11.31 19.33 34.27
CA LEU A 248 -12.42 18.41 34.50
C LEU A 248 -13.63 19.07 35.19
N ASN A 249 -14.78 18.42 35.00
CA ASN A 249 -16.00 18.33 35.83
C ASN A 249 -16.11 19.13 37.14
N GLU A 250 -17.31 19.67 37.40
CA GLU A 250 -18.07 19.38 38.64
C GLU A 250 -19.56 19.83 38.56
N THR A 251 -20.43 18.86 38.84
CA THR A 251 -21.69 18.83 39.62
C THR A 251 -22.42 20.11 40.08
N GLU A 252 -23.75 20.17 39.90
CA GLU A 252 -24.80 20.40 40.94
C GLU A 252 -26.23 20.41 40.31
N VAL A 253 -27.15 19.49 40.64
CA VAL A 253 -28.15 19.47 41.74
C VAL A 253 -29.39 20.39 41.54
N ARG A 254 -30.49 19.76 41.06
CA ARG A 254 -31.91 19.77 41.55
C ARG A 254 -32.69 21.11 41.69
N PRO A 255 -34.04 21.13 41.88
CA PRO A 255 -34.95 20.16 42.52
C PRO A 255 -35.81 19.28 41.59
#